data_AF-A0A538FE68-F1
#
_entry.id   AF-A0A538FE68-F1
#
_cell.length_a   1.000
_cell.length_b   1.000
_cell.length_c   1.000
_cell.angle_alpha   90.00
_cell.angle_beta   90.00
_cell.angle_gamma   90.00
#
_symmetry.space_group_name_H-M   'P 1'
#
loop_
_entity.id
_entity.type
_entity.pdbx_description
1 polymer ?
#
loop_
_entity_poly.entity_id
_entity_poly.type
_entity_poly.pdbx_seq_one_letter_code
_entity_poly.pdbx_strand_id
1 'polypeptide(L)'
;MARPLHRLRGRGAAAEPVLGQHGLARALRTGRLPLRSGRGLAHRPPEGGGGGAGAGSRGSGYLRPTRFRQRRGAVTYASHSPAPRPALTLRTRTRGPDSAPARRARALPWWWGLVGATALGLALRVGYVLIWKRHARFSGDATYYHLAANLLAQGHGFVEPFYWVRHIAVPGADHPPLYIVALAVPSALGWSGWLAHQVTSCLIGAATVAAIGLAARELAGPRAGLVAALVAAVHPVLWVNDGVVMSESLVQLTVALALLGAYRWWKRPGWRPAVATGAACALAALTRAELVLLAPLLLVPLALRLRGVARPRRLGLLGASVAAMAATIAPWAGYNATRFHRPVPLSTGLGPVLAAANCDATFNGPFLGYWSYPCQAQVPRAPGDLSDQDLAYRSHALAYASRHRGHLPVVVGARLGRAWGLYRPVQLLRIERAVEDRELPPAEAGLGLFFVLAALSAVGAVGLRRRAGPTALPIVALVATVSLTSAVTYGTTRFRAPADVGLVVLGSAGVALLLEERARRRGRRRTEPSLREPLAALPETAAAGPAGASRA
;
A
#
# COMPACT_ATOMS: atom_id res chain seq x y z
N MET A 1 27.09 -44.39 47.56
CA MET A 1 26.56 -43.78 48.79
C MET A 1 25.28 -43.03 48.43
N ALA A 2 24.12 -43.69 48.48
CA ALA A 2 23.23 -43.87 49.64
C ALA A 2 22.13 -42.77 49.70
N ARG A 3 20.94 -43.21 49.24
CA ARG A 3 19.51 -42.78 49.34
C ARG A 3 19.04 -42.26 50.74
N PRO A 4 17.72 -41.98 51.03
CA PRO A 4 16.55 -41.37 50.31
C PRO A 4 15.63 -40.46 51.21
N LEU A 5 14.41 -40.11 50.71
CA LEU A 5 13.14 -39.69 51.39
C LEU A 5 12.87 -38.17 51.53
N HIS A 6 11.64 -37.60 51.46
CA HIS A 6 10.27 -38.10 51.57
C HIS A 6 9.26 -37.17 50.85
N ARG A 7 8.09 -37.74 50.50
CA ARG A 7 6.87 -37.07 50.00
C ARG A 7 6.37 -35.94 50.92
N LEU A 8 5.87 -34.85 50.32
CA LEU A 8 4.74 -34.08 50.85
C LEU A 8 3.73 -33.78 49.72
N ARG A 9 2.52 -34.33 49.87
CA ARG A 9 1.33 -34.03 49.09
C ARG A 9 0.77 -32.67 49.56
N GLY A 10 0.69 -31.70 48.67
CA GLY A 10 -0.17 -30.52 48.80
C GLY A 10 -1.21 -30.51 47.69
N ARG A 11 -2.49 -30.63 48.05
CA ARG A 11 -3.63 -30.44 47.14
C ARG A 11 -3.71 -28.95 46.75
N GLY A 12 -3.75 -28.66 45.46
CA GLY A 12 -4.02 -27.31 44.96
C GLY A 12 -4.21 -27.31 43.44
N ALA A 13 -5.47 -27.13 43.01
CA ALA A 13 -5.94 -26.81 41.66
C ALA A 13 -5.24 -27.50 40.47
N ALA A 14 -5.85 -28.58 39.97
CA ALA A 14 -5.54 -29.11 38.66
C ALA A 14 -5.78 -28.03 37.59
N ALA A 15 -4.69 -27.56 36.98
CA ALA A 15 -4.75 -26.84 35.72
C ALA A 15 -5.30 -27.79 34.66
N GLU A 16 -6.45 -27.44 34.08
CA GLU A 16 -6.96 -28.14 32.90
C GLU A 16 -5.92 -28.05 31.76
N PRO A 17 -5.63 -29.16 31.07
CA PRO A 17 -4.76 -29.12 29.91
C PRO A 17 -5.49 -28.40 28.77
N VAL A 18 -5.03 -27.18 28.48
CA VAL A 18 -5.41 -26.44 27.27
C VAL A 18 -5.11 -27.34 26.06
N LEU A 19 -6.16 -27.82 25.40
CA LEU A 19 -6.06 -28.62 24.19
C LEU A 19 -5.22 -27.90 23.14
N GLY A 20 -4.08 -28.51 22.79
CA GLY A 20 -3.22 -28.07 21.71
C GLY A 20 -3.93 -28.04 20.35
N GLN A 21 -3.39 -27.23 19.45
CA GLN A 21 -3.91 -26.85 18.13
C GLN A 21 -4.41 -27.99 17.21
N HIS A 22 -4.18 -29.26 17.54
CA HIS A 22 -4.72 -30.42 16.83
C HIS A 22 -6.14 -30.83 17.23
N GLY A 23 -6.61 -30.46 18.44
CA GLY A 23 -7.98 -30.79 18.90
C GLY A 23 -9.07 -30.00 18.17
N LEU A 24 -8.80 -28.73 17.86
CA LEU A 24 -9.73 -27.82 17.18
C LEU A 24 -10.05 -28.28 15.74
N ALA A 25 -9.06 -28.86 15.05
CA ALA A 25 -9.21 -29.39 13.70
C ALA A 25 -10.10 -30.65 13.64
N ARG A 26 -10.25 -31.37 14.75
CA ARG A 26 -11.09 -32.58 14.83
C ARG A 26 -12.57 -32.22 15.07
N ALA A 27 -12.84 -31.20 15.88
CA ALA A 27 -14.19 -30.70 16.12
C ALA A 27 -14.83 -30.06 14.86
N LEU A 28 -14.01 -29.42 14.01
CA LEU A 28 -14.45 -28.83 12.75
C LEU A 28 -14.76 -29.85 11.63
N ARG A 29 -14.50 -31.16 11.83
CA ARG A 29 -14.71 -32.20 10.81
C ARG A 29 -16.05 -32.93 10.88
N THR A 30 -16.70 -33.01 12.05
CA THR A 30 -17.82 -33.97 12.22
C THR A 30 -19.20 -33.33 12.36
N GLY A 31 -19.32 -32.01 12.44
CA GLY A 31 -20.61 -31.31 12.36
C GLY A 31 -21.70 -31.74 13.35
N ARG A 32 -21.38 -32.55 14.38
CA ARG A 32 -22.28 -32.98 15.45
C ARG A 32 -21.48 -33.42 16.68
N LEU A 33 -21.92 -32.96 17.86
CA LEU A 33 -22.05 -33.67 19.17
C LEU A 33 -22.05 -32.65 20.35
N PRO A 34 -22.68 -32.96 21.50
CA PRO A 34 -24.06 -33.36 21.74
C PRO A 34 -24.85 -32.24 22.46
N LEU A 35 -26.14 -32.13 22.16
CA LEU A 35 -27.08 -31.24 22.85
C LEU A 35 -27.24 -31.67 24.32
N ARG A 36 -27.05 -30.75 25.25
CA ARG A 36 -27.56 -30.88 26.62
C ARG A 36 -28.63 -29.81 26.83
N SER A 37 -29.85 -30.29 27.07
CA SER A 37 -31.07 -29.53 27.29
C SER A 37 -31.01 -28.67 28.55
N GLY A 38 -31.33 -27.38 28.42
CA GLY A 38 -31.68 -26.48 29.52
C GLY A 38 -32.99 -25.76 29.19
N ARG A 39 -34.01 -25.98 30.02
CA ARG A 39 -35.38 -25.44 29.92
C ARG A 39 -35.46 -23.98 30.42
N GLY A 40 -36.42 -23.24 29.86
CA GLY A 40 -37.13 -22.09 30.46
C GLY A 40 -36.40 -20.74 30.32
N LEU A 41 -37.04 -19.59 30.09
CA LEU A 41 -38.44 -19.15 30.19
C LEU A 41 -38.64 -17.95 29.27
N ALA A 42 -39.82 -17.85 28.66
CA ALA A 42 -40.29 -16.67 27.95
C ALA A 42 -40.90 -15.65 28.93
N HIS A 43 -40.71 -14.34 28.68
CA HIS A 43 -41.66 -13.31 29.13
C HIS A 43 -41.64 -12.07 28.22
N ARG A 44 -42.85 -11.51 28.08
CA ARG A 44 -43.39 -10.49 27.16
C ARG A 44 -42.79 -9.07 27.22
N PRO A 45 -43.06 -8.21 26.21
CA PRO A 45 -42.78 -6.77 26.22
C PRO A 45 -43.95 -5.95 26.82
N PRO A 46 -43.76 -4.65 27.12
CA PRO A 46 -44.87 -3.75 27.41
C PRO A 46 -45.20 -2.80 26.23
N GLU A 47 -46.48 -2.79 25.84
CA GLU A 47 -47.25 -1.60 25.44
C GLU A 47 -47.50 -0.74 26.71
N GLY A 48 -47.81 0.56 26.75
CA GLY A 48 -48.23 1.60 25.81
C GLY A 48 -48.77 2.80 26.63
N GLY A 49 -49.03 3.92 25.97
CA GLY A 49 -49.66 5.15 26.52
C GLY A 49 -48.90 6.40 26.06
N GLY A 50 -49.35 7.23 25.11
CA GLY A 50 -50.61 8.00 25.07
C GLY A 50 -50.34 9.35 25.75
N GLY A 51 -50.47 10.55 25.16
CA GLY A 51 -51.12 11.10 23.98
C GLY A 51 -50.91 12.64 24.02
N GLY A 52 -51.27 13.37 22.97
CA GLY A 52 -51.30 14.85 23.01
C GLY A 52 -51.04 15.55 21.67
N ALA A 53 -52.09 16.15 21.11
CA ALA A 53 -52.20 16.72 19.77
C ALA A 53 -51.96 18.25 19.71
N GLY A 54 -51.82 18.78 18.48
CA GLY A 54 -51.98 20.19 18.11
C GLY A 54 -50.93 20.64 17.07
N ALA A 55 -51.17 20.59 15.75
CA ALA A 55 -52.02 21.44 14.89
C ALA A 55 -51.29 22.66 14.26
N GLY A 56 -51.39 22.77 12.92
CA GLY A 56 -51.11 23.97 12.10
C GLY A 56 -49.64 24.13 11.67
N SER A 57 -49.28 24.47 10.43
CA SER A 57 -50.04 25.05 9.32
C SER A 57 -49.25 24.88 8.00
N ARG A 58 -50.00 24.98 6.90
CA ARG A 58 -49.61 24.84 5.49
C ARG A 58 -48.81 26.06 5.01
N GLY A 59 -47.96 25.86 3.99
CA GLY A 59 -47.35 26.96 3.25
C GLY A 59 -46.62 26.48 1.99
N SER A 60 -47.40 26.16 0.95
CA SER A 60 -46.94 25.96 -0.43
C SER A 60 -46.58 27.30 -1.06
N GLY A 61 -45.54 27.35 -1.90
CA GLY A 61 -45.18 28.54 -2.67
C GLY A 61 -44.15 28.26 -3.76
N TYR A 62 -44.62 27.77 -4.90
CA TYR A 62 -43.91 27.88 -6.19
C TYR A 62 -43.85 29.36 -6.62
N LEU A 63 -42.75 29.81 -7.24
CA LEU A 63 -42.73 30.37 -8.60
C LEU A 63 -41.35 30.91 -9.02
N ARG A 64 -41.19 30.92 -10.34
CA ARG A 64 -39.99 31.08 -11.17
C ARG A 64 -39.69 32.57 -11.53
N PRO A 65 -38.60 32.86 -12.28
CA PRO A 65 -37.93 34.16 -12.30
C PRO A 65 -38.37 35.09 -13.44
N THR A 66 -38.07 36.38 -13.32
CA THR A 66 -38.16 37.37 -14.40
C THR A 66 -36.91 38.22 -14.56
N ARG A 67 -36.68 38.57 -15.82
CA ARG A 67 -35.51 39.20 -16.45
C ARG A 67 -35.46 40.73 -16.28
N PHE A 68 -34.36 41.27 -16.82
CA PHE A 68 -34.15 42.60 -17.42
C PHE A 68 -33.85 43.78 -16.48
N ARG A 69 -32.62 44.32 -16.58
CA ARG A 69 -32.42 45.63 -17.23
C ARG A 69 -30.96 45.86 -17.64
N GLN A 70 -30.83 46.34 -18.87
CA GLN A 70 -29.64 46.74 -19.60
C GLN A 70 -29.65 48.27 -19.71
N ARG A 71 -28.54 48.96 -19.44
CA ARG A 71 -28.18 50.31 -19.94
C ARG A 71 -26.64 50.37 -19.98
N ARG A 72 -26.01 50.45 -21.17
CA ARG A 72 -25.62 51.67 -21.92
C ARG A 72 -24.89 52.69 -21.02
N GLY A 73 -23.69 53.15 -21.30
CA GLY A 73 -22.75 52.98 -22.42
C GLY A 73 -21.56 53.92 -22.21
N ALA A 74 -20.46 53.71 -22.91
CA ALA A 74 -19.49 54.75 -23.25
C ALA A 74 -18.65 54.25 -24.43
N VAL A 75 -18.81 54.94 -25.56
CA VAL A 75 -18.06 54.79 -26.80
C VAL A 75 -16.95 55.82 -26.77
N THR A 76 -15.70 55.42 -27.00
CA THR A 76 -14.61 56.32 -27.35
C THR A 76 -14.03 55.90 -28.70
N TYR A 77 -13.98 56.88 -29.61
CA TYR A 77 -13.39 56.82 -30.94
C TYR A 77 -11.90 57.20 -30.89
N ALA A 78 -11.22 56.93 -32.02
CA ALA A 78 -9.85 57.27 -32.42
C ALA A 78 -8.83 56.13 -32.18
N SER A 79 -7.98 55.73 -33.14
CA SER A 79 -7.70 56.20 -34.50
C SER A 79 -7.06 55.03 -35.28
N HIS A 80 -7.44 54.87 -36.55
CA HIS A 80 -6.84 53.90 -37.47
C HIS A 80 -5.49 54.43 -37.97
N SER A 81 -4.41 53.70 -37.69
CA SER A 81 -3.13 53.83 -38.42
C SER A 81 -3.04 52.69 -39.44
N PRO A 82 -2.69 52.95 -40.71
CA PRO A 82 -2.62 51.91 -41.75
C PRO A 82 -1.39 51.01 -41.55
N ALA A 83 -1.63 49.70 -41.63
CA ALA A 83 -0.63 48.65 -41.51
C ALA A 83 0.36 48.64 -42.71
N PRO A 84 1.66 48.39 -42.49
CA PRO A 84 2.60 48.15 -43.56
C PRO A 84 2.41 46.75 -44.17
N ARG A 85 2.36 46.71 -45.51
CA ARG A 85 2.26 45.49 -46.33
C ARG A 85 3.44 44.53 -46.05
N PRO A 86 3.23 43.23 -45.84
CA PRO A 86 4.33 42.28 -45.76
C PRO A 86 4.90 42.02 -47.16
N ALA A 87 6.21 42.25 -47.32
CA ALA A 87 6.97 41.89 -48.49
C ALA A 87 6.93 40.37 -48.71
N LEU A 88 6.53 39.95 -49.92
CA LEU A 88 6.56 38.57 -50.38
C LEU A 88 8.03 38.12 -50.48
N THR A 89 8.53 37.42 -49.47
CA THR A 89 9.82 36.72 -49.57
C THR A 89 9.57 35.36 -50.21
N LEU A 90 9.97 35.23 -51.47
CA LEU A 90 9.93 33.97 -52.21
C LEU A 90 10.96 33.00 -51.60
N ARG A 91 10.52 32.20 -50.63
CA ARG A 91 11.32 31.09 -50.08
C ARG A 91 11.39 29.99 -51.13
N THR A 92 12.50 29.91 -51.86
CA THR A 92 12.86 28.74 -52.66
C THR A 92 12.99 27.54 -51.73
N ARG A 93 11.98 26.67 -51.80
CA ARG A 93 11.89 25.44 -51.02
C ARG A 93 12.67 24.38 -51.79
N THR A 94 13.95 24.20 -51.49
CA THR A 94 14.73 23.06 -51.96
C THR A 94 14.10 21.79 -51.37
N ARG A 95 13.43 21.01 -52.24
CA ARG A 95 12.99 19.64 -51.93
C ARG A 95 14.24 18.77 -51.78
N GLY A 96 14.59 18.43 -50.54
CA GLY A 96 15.48 17.31 -50.27
C GLY A 96 14.79 15.98 -50.62
N PRO A 97 15.54 14.92 -50.94
CA PRO A 97 15.00 13.68 -51.48
C PRO A 97 14.05 13.01 -50.49
N ASP A 98 12.94 12.50 -51.03
CA ASP A 98 11.89 11.80 -50.32
C ASP A 98 12.44 10.66 -49.47
N SER A 99 12.44 10.87 -48.15
CA SER A 99 12.60 9.76 -47.21
C SER A 99 11.30 8.96 -47.19
N ALA A 100 11.35 7.77 -47.78
CA ALA A 100 10.25 6.80 -47.74
C ALA A 100 9.68 6.68 -46.33
N PRO A 101 8.35 6.61 -46.15
CA PRO A 101 7.74 6.46 -44.84
C PRO A 101 8.11 5.09 -44.29
N ALA A 102 9.15 5.04 -43.44
CA ALA A 102 9.46 3.87 -42.65
C ALA A 102 8.16 3.45 -41.94
N ARG A 103 7.64 2.26 -42.27
CA ARG A 103 6.47 1.66 -41.62
C ARG A 103 6.73 1.59 -40.13
N ARG A 104 6.34 2.64 -39.39
CA ARG A 104 6.25 2.58 -37.93
C ARG A 104 5.19 1.55 -37.64
N ALA A 105 5.60 0.34 -37.24
CA ALA A 105 4.71 -0.64 -36.64
C ALA A 105 3.79 0.12 -35.68
N ARG A 106 2.47 0.05 -35.89
CA ARG A 106 1.49 0.74 -35.05
C ARG A 106 1.67 0.22 -33.63
N ALA A 107 2.45 0.94 -32.82
CA ALA A 107 2.69 0.56 -31.45
C ALA A 107 1.33 0.45 -30.76
N LEU A 108 1.06 -0.71 -30.17
CA LEU A 108 -0.18 -0.93 -29.45
C LEU A 108 -0.37 0.20 -28.42
N PRO A 109 -1.59 0.74 -28.29
CA PRO A 109 -1.90 1.73 -27.28
C PRO A 109 -1.41 1.29 -25.88
N TRP A 110 -0.83 2.21 -25.12
CA TRP A 110 -0.27 1.95 -23.78
C TRP A 110 -1.23 1.17 -22.85
N TRP A 111 -2.54 1.42 -22.98
CA TRP A 111 -3.54 0.80 -22.13
C TRP A 111 -3.66 -0.72 -22.38
N TRP A 112 -3.42 -1.21 -23.59
CA TRP A 112 -3.39 -2.66 -23.84
C TRP A 112 -2.21 -3.33 -23.15
N GLY A 113 -1.06 -2.66 -23.08
CA GLY A 113 0.08 -3.15 -22.30
C GLY A 113 -0.24 -3.25 -20.80
N LEU A 114 -0.97 -2.26 -20.26
CA LEU A 114 -1.42 -2.29 -18.87
C LEU A 114 -2.42 -3.44 -18.64
N VAL A 115 -3.42 -3.58 -19.51
CA VAL A 115 -4.41 -4.66 -19.44
C VAL A 115 -3.73 -6.02 -19.51
N GLY A 116 -2.77 -6.20 -20.42
CA GLY A 116 -1.98 -7.43 -20.54
C GLY A 116 -1.18 -7.73 -19.28
N ALA A 117 -0.52 -6.74 -18.68
CA ALA A 117 0.22 -6.91 -17.43
C ALA A 117 -0.71 -7.24 -16.24
N THR A 118 -1.88 -6.60 -16.16
CA THR A 118 -2.90 -6.90 -15.14
C THR A 118 -3.48 -8.30 -15.31
N ALA A 119 -3.80 -8.71 -16.54
CA ALA A 119 -4.30 -10.06 -16.84
C ALA A 119 -3.24 -11.12 -16.51
N LEU A 120 -1.98 -10.90 -16.87
CA LEU A 120 -0.86 -11.75 -16.47
C LEU A 120 -0.75 -11.83 -14.94
N GLY A 121 -0.83 -10.69 -14.25
CA GLY A 121 -0.77 -10.62 -12.79
C GLY A 121 -1.90 -11.42 -12.13
N LEU A 122 -3.12 -11.34 -12.67
CA LEU A 122 -4.27 -12.12 -12.20
C LEU A 122 -4.07 -13.61 -12.46
N ALA A 123 -3.65 -13.99 -13.67
CA ALA A 123 -3.43 -15.39 -14.04
C ALA A 123 -2.37 -16.05 -13.16
N LEU A 124 -1.27 -15.35 -12.86
CA LEU A 124 -0.22 -15.84 -11.96
C LEU A 124 -0.72 -16.04 -10.53
N ARG A 125 -1.49 -15.07 -9.99
CA ARG A 125 -2.08 -15.15 -8.65
C ARG A 125 -3.07 -16.29 -8.51
N VAL A 126 -4.01 -16.40 -9.46
CA VAL A 126 -5.01 -17.48 -9.48
C VAL A 126 -4.32 -18.82 -9.70
N GLY A 127 -3.35 -18.92 -10.60
CA GLY A 127 -2.56 -20.12 -10.82
C GLY A 127 -1.82 -20.57 -9.55
N TYR A 128 -1.18 -19.64 -8.84
CA TYR A 128 -0.56 -19.91 -7.54
C TYR A 128 -1.58 -20.43 -6.52
N VAL A 129 -2.75 -19.81 -6.42
CA VAL A 129 -3.82 -20.26 -5.52
C VAL A 129 -4.26 -21.68 -5.86
N LEU A 130 -4.62 -21.94 -7.11
CA LEU A 130 -5.19 -23.21 -7.53
C LEU A 130 -4.20 -24.37 -7.42
N ILE A 131 -2.91 -24.12 -7.69
CA ILE A 131 -1.87 -25.15 -7.69
C ILE A 131 -1.29 -25.38 -6.30
N TRP A 132 -1.03 -24.31 -5.53
CA TRP A 132 -0.26 -24.39 -4.28
C TRP A 132 -1.09 -24.15 -3.02
N LYS A 133 -2.09 -23.25 -3.06
CA LYS A 133 -2.78 -22.78 -1.84
C LYS A 133 -4.21 -23.25 -1.63
N ARG A 134 -4.84 -23.88 -2.62
CA ARG A 134 -6.25 -24.33 -2.54
C ARG A 134 -6.54 -25.24 -1.34
N HIS A 135 -5.57 -26.07 -0.98
CA HIS A 135 -5.70 -27.06 0.11
C HIS A 135 -4.82 -26.73 1.33
N ALA A 136 -4.20 -25.55 1.34
CA ALA A 136 -3.38 -25.11 2.46
C ALA A 136 -4.27 -24.86 3.69
N ARG A 137 -3.68 -25.05 4.88
CA ARG A 137 -4.33 -24.75 6.15
C ARG A 137 -3.69 -23.51 6.71
N PHE A 138 -4.51 -22.49 6.91
CA PHE A 138 -4.04 -21.22 7.42
C PHE A 138 -4.28 -21.10 8.93
N SER A 139 -3.50 -20.24 9.58
CA SER A 139 -3.58 -19.92 11.00
C SER A 139 -3.38 -18.41 11.21
N GLY A 140 -3.48 -17.94 12.46
CA GLY A 140 -3.25 -16.54 12.80
C GLY A 140 -4.20 -15.59 12.07
N ASP A 141 -3.67 -14.44 11.60
CA ASP A 141 -4.46 -13.37 10.96
C ASP A 141 -5.31 -13.86 9.77
N ALA A 142 -4.84 -14.86 9.00
CA ALA A 142 -5.60 -15.39 7.86
C ALA A 142 -6.91 -16.02 8.33
N THR A 143 -6.83 -16.80 9.42
CA THR A 143 -8.01 -17.41 10.04
C THR A 143 -8.90 -16.34 10.65
N TYR A 144 -8.31 -15.32 11.28
CA TYR A 144 -9.07 -14.18 11.79
C TYR A 144 -9.87 -13.52 10.66
N TYR A 145 -9.23 -13.11 9.57
CA TYR A 145 -9.89 -12.42 8.45
C TYR A 145 -10.99 -13.27 7.81
N HIS A 146 -10.72 -14.56 7.58
CA HIS A 146 -11.69 -15.49 7.02
C HIS A 146 -12.94 -15.63 7.91
N LEU A 147 -12.74 -15.86 9.21
CA LEU A 147 -13.84 -16.04 10.15
C LEU A 147 -14.59 -14.73 10.38
N ALA A 148 -13.89 -13.61 10.60
CA ALA A 148 -14.50 -12.30 10.82
C ALA A 148 -15.35 -11.86 9.62
N ALA A 149 -14.89 -12.09 8.39
CA ALA A 149 -15.64 -11.79 7.18
C ALA A 149 -16.94 -12.61 7.07
N ASN A 150 -16.88 -13.90 7.41
CA ASN A 150 -18.04 -14.78 7.42
C ASN A 150 -19.03 -14.39 8.52
N LEU A 151 -18.57 -14.05 9.72
CA LEU A 151 -19.41 -13.58 10.82
C LEU A 151 -20.10 -12.26 10.47
N LEU A 152 -19.37 -11.33 9.83
CA LEU A 152 -19.94 -10.09 9.34
C LEU A 152 -21.04 -10.35 8.30
N ALA A 153 -20.78 -11.22 7.32
CA ALA A 153 -21.76 -11.59 6.30
C ALA A 153 -23.00 -12.31 6.86
N GLN A 154 -22.86 -13.03 7.97
CA GLN A 154 -23.96 -13.69 8.69
C GLN A 154 -24.78 -12.73 9.58
N GLY A 155 -24.39 -11.45 9.64
CA GLY A 155 -25.11 -10.44 10.43
C GLY A 155 -24.70 -10.36 11.89
N HIS A 156 -23.64 -11.07 12.31
CA HIS A 156 -23.11 -10.96 13.68
C HIS A 156 -22.29 -9.67 13.92
N GLY A 157 -22.01 -8.91 12.85
CA GLY A 157 -21.20 -7.70 12.92
C GLY A 157 -19.71 -7.99 13.17
N PHE A 158 -18.99 -6.99 13.68
CA PHE A 158 -17.56 -7.10 13.99
C PHE A 158 -17.35 -7.67 15.40
N VAL A 159 -17.45 -9.00 15.51
CA VAL A 159 -17.11 -9.76 16.72
C VAL A 159 -15.70 -10.36 16.61
N GLU A 160 -15.05 -10.62 17.74
CA GLU A 160 -13.76 -11.31 17.75
C GLU A 160 -13.99 -12.81 17.46
N PRO A 161 -13.44 -13.34 16.34
CA PRO A 161 -13.76 -14.68 15.87
C PRO A 161 -13.22 -15.81 16.75
N PHE A 162 -12.08 -15.64 17.42
CA PHE A 162 -11.48 -16.68 18.26
C PHE A 162 -12.21 -16.86 19.61
N TYR A 163 -12.87 -15.82 20.12
CA TYR A 163 -13.83 -15.90 21.23
C TYR A 163 -15.16 -16.46 20.74
N TRP A 164 -15.60 -16.08 19.53
CA TRP A 164 -16.86 -16.57 18.97
C TRP A 164 -16.89 -18.09 18.79
N VAL A 165 -15.80 -18.71 18.31
CA VAL A 165 -15.70 -20.18 18.19
C VAL A 165 -15.74 -20.91 19.55
N ARG A 166 -15.62 -20.17 20.66
CA ARG A 166 -15.81 -20.67 22.03
C ARG A 166 -17.16 -20.27 22.62
N HIS A 167 -18.09 -19.83 21.76
CA HIS A 167 -19.42 -19.34 22.11
C HIS A 167 -19.43 -18.09 23.01
N ILE A 168 -18.41 -17.25 22.89
CA ILE A 168 -18.30 -15.98 23.63
C ILE A 168 -18.36 -14.83 22.62
N ALA A 169 -19.38 -13.99 22.72
CA ALA A 169 -19.52 -12.81 21.89
C ALA A 169 -18.81 -11.62 22.54
N VAL A 170 -17.71 -11.16 21.93
CA VAL A 170 -17.03 -9.91 22.30
C VAL A 170 -16.84 -9.03 21.07
N PRO A 171 -16.95 -7.69 21.21
CA PRO A 171 -16.63 -6.76 20.13
C PRO A 171 -15.21 -6.97 19.61
N GLY A 172 -15.07 -7.17 18.30
CA GLY A 172 -13.79 -7.29 17.59
C GLY A 172 -13.34 -5.97 16.98
N ALA A 173 -12.06 -5.66 17.17
CA ALA A 173 -11.35 -4.56 16.50
C ALA A 173 -9.83 -4.79 16.47
N ASP A 174 -9.37 -6.04 16.54
CA ASP A 174 -7.94 -6.40 16.53
C ASP A 174 -7.24 -5.91 15.25
N HIS A 175 -8.02 -5.87 14.16
CA HIS A 175 -7.61 -5.30 12.88
C HIS A 175 -8.59 -4.20 12.42
N PRO A 176 -8.11 -3.22 11.65
CA PRO A 176 -8.97 -2.30 10.92
C PRO A 176 -9.95 -3.03 9.95
N PRO A 177 -11.09 -2.41 9.62
CA PRO A 177 -12.24 -3.15 9.09
C PRO A 177 -12.17 -3.44 7.59
N LEU A 178 -11.38 -2.71 6.80
CA LEU A 178 -11.59 -2.64 5.36
C LEU A 178 -11.33 -3.98 4.65
N TYR A 179 -10.33 -4.74 5.09
CA TYR A 179 -10.06 -6.06 4.51
C TYR A 179 -11.14 -7.09 4.88
N ILE A 180 -11.64 -7.04 6.12
CA ILE A 180 -12.77 -7.87 6.57
C ILE A 180 -14.01 -7.56 5.73
N VAL A 181 -14.32 -6.28 5.51
CA VAL A 181 -15.43 -5.84 4.66
C VAL A 181 -15.27 -6.33 3.22
N ALA A 182 -14.06 -6.21 2.65
CA ALA A 182 -13.79 -6.67 1.29
C ALA A 182 -14.02 -8.18 1.12
N LEU A 183 -13.63 -8.98 2.12
CA LEU A 183 -13.85 -10.43 2.13
C LEU A 183 -15.29 -10.82 2.50
N ALA A 184 -16.03 -9.97 3.20
CA ALA A 184 -17.43 -10.22 3.54
C ALA A 184 -18.35 -10.10 2.31
N VAL A 185 -17.97 -9.35 1.27
CA VAL A 185 -18.74 -9.23 0.02
C VAL A 185 -19.03 -10.58 -0.64
N PRO A 186 -18.04 -11.42 -1.00
CA PRO A 186 -18.32 -12.75 -1.55
C PRO A 186 -19.05 -13.65 -0.54
N SER A 187 -18.75 -13.55 0.76
CA SER A 187 -19.43 -14.34 1.79
C SER A 187 -20.93 -14.02 1.86
N ALA A 188 -21.31 -12.74 1.73
CA ALA A 188 -22.71 -12.30 1.70
C ALA A 188 -23.46 -12.81 0.45
N LEU A 189 -22.74 -13.11 -0.62
CA LEU A 189 -23.27 -13.73 -1.84
C LEU A 189 -23.33 -15.28 -1.76
N GLY A 190 -23.01 -15.86 -0.59
CA GLY A 190 -23.00 -17.30 -0.36
C GLY A 190 -21.67 -17.99 -0.65
N TRP A 191 -20.61 -17.26 -1.01
CA TRP A 191 -19.27 -17.80 -1.25
C TRP A 191 -18.36 -17.57 -0.04
N SER A 192 -18.56 -18.37 1.01
CA SER A 192 -17.90 -18.22 2.31
C SER A 192 -16.62 -19.05 2.52
N GLY A 193 -16.24 -19.87 1.53
CA GLY A 193 -15.08 -20.76 1.62
C GLY A 193 -13.73 -20.05 1.39
N TRP A 194 -12.64 -20.69 1.82
CA TRP A 194 -11.27 -20.19 1.63
C TRP A 194 -10.94 -19.79 0.20
N LEU A 195 -11.36 -20.60 -0.78
CA LEU A 195 -11.11 -20.32 -2.19
C LEU A 195 -11.74 -18.98 -2.63
N ALA A 196 -12.94 -18.65 -2.15
CA ALA A 196 -13.61 -17.40 -2.50
C ALA A 196 -12.83 -16.18 -1.97
N HIS A 197 -12.32 -16.27 -0.73
CA HIS A 197 -11.51 -15.21 -0.13
C HIS A 197 -10.12 -15.08 -0.80
N GLN A 198 -9.51 -16.20 -1.19
CA GLN A 198 -8.26 -16.22 -1.96
C GLN A 198 -8.45 -15.58 -3.34
N VAL A 199 -9.50 -15.97 -4.08
CA VAL A 199 -9.80 -15.39 -5.41
C VAL A 199 -10.11 -13.90 -5.27
N THR A 200 -10.87 -13.49 -4.25
CA THR A 200 -11.14 -12.08 -3.97
C THR A 200 -9.84 -11.30 -3.72
N SER A 201 -8.92 -11.87 -2.95
CA SER A 201 -7.60 -11.29 -2.72
C SER A 201 -6.77 -11.22 -4.00
N CYS A 202 -6.85 -12.23 -4.89
CA CYS A 202 -6.20 -12.19 -6.20
C CYS A 202 -6.76 -11.07 -7.11
N LEU A 203 -8.07 -10.81 -7.06
CA LEU A 203 -8.70 -9.71 -7.80
C LEU A 203 -8.22 -8.35 -7.29
N ILE A 204 -8.10 -8.20 -5.96
CA ILE A 204 -7.49 -7.02 -5.33
C ILE A 204 -6.03 -6.89 -5.79
N GLY A 205 -5.25 -7.98 -5.76
CA GLY A 205 -3.87 -8.01 -6.24
C GLY A 205 -3.73 -7.65 -7.73
N ALA A 206 -4.68 -8.04 -8.59
CA ALA A 206 -4.70 -7.61 -9.98
C ALA A 206 -4.99 -6.11 -10.13
N ALA A 207 -5.91 -5.57 -9.33
CA ALA A 207 -6.15 -4.13 -9.27
C ALA A 207 -4.90 -3.36 -8.78
N THR A 208 -4.13 -3.93 -7.85
CA THR A 208 -2.84 -3.39 -7.39
C THR A 208 -1.87 -3.23 -8.56
N VAL A 209 -1.75 -4.21 -9.46
CA VAL A 209 -0.90 -4.13 -10.65
C VAL A 209 -1.26 -2.93 -11.52
N ALA A 210 -2.56 -2.73 -11.78
CA ALA A 210 -3.04 -1.59 -12.56
C ALA A 210 -2.74 -0.26 -11.86
N ALA A 211 -2.99 -0.17 -10.55
CA ALA A 211 -2.76 1.03 -9.75
C ALA A 211 -1.28 1.41 -9.70
N ILE A 212 -0.37 0.43 -9.54
CA ILE A 212 1.09 0.64 -9.58
C ILE A 212 1.51 1.17 -10.95
N GLY A 213 1.02 0.57 -12.04
CA GLY A 213 1.33 1.03 -13.40
C GLY A 213 0.85 2.46 -13.67
N LEU A 214 -0.33 2.82 -13.14
CA LEU A 214 -0.85 4.19 -13.23
C LEU A 214 -0.03 5.18 -12.38
N ALA A 215 0.35 4.81 -11.15
CA ALA A 215 1.17 5.64 -10.27
C ALA A 215 2.56 5.90 -10.88
N ALA A 216 3.21 4.85 -11.40
CA ALA A 216 4.50 4.98 -12.07
C ALA A 216 4.42 5.76 -13.40
N ARG A 217 3.30 5.66 -14.13
CA ARG A 217 3.04 6.53 -15.27
C ARG A 217 2.95 8.00 -14.86
N GLU A 218 2.30 8.30 -13.74
CA GLU A 218 2.30 9.66 -13.22
C GLU A 218 3.69 10.10 -12.76
N LEU A 219 4.51 9.22 -12.18
CA LEU A 219 5.86 9.58 -11.77
C LEU A 219 6.81 9.87 -12.95
N ALA A 220 6.91 8.95 -13.91
CA ALA A 220 7.97 8.94 -14.92
C ALA A 220 7.49 8.58 -16.34
N GLY A 221 6.19 8.65 -16.61
CA GLY A 221 5.62 8.51 -17.94
C GLY A 221 5.27 7.07 -18.36
N PRO A 222 4.72 6.89 -19.58
CA PRO A 222 4.07 5.63 -20.00
C PRO A 222 4.99 4.40 -19.92
N ARG A 223 6.27 4.54 -20.27
CA ARG A 223 7.25 3.44 -20.21
C ARG A 223 7.46 2.95 -18.79
N ALA A 224 7.69 3.86 -17.84
CA ALA A 224 7.83 3.51 -16.43
C ALA A 224 6.56 2.84 -15.90
N GLY A 225 5.37 3.30 -16.33
CA GLY A 225 4.10 2.68 -15.99
C GLY A 225 3.98 1.22 -16.43
N LEU A 226 4.37 0.88 -17.67
CA LEU A 226 4.33 -0.51 -18.15
C LEU A 226 5.36 -1.39 -17.46
N VAL A 227 6.58 -0.89 -17.26
CA VAL A 227 7.62 -1.62 -16.52
C VAL A 227 7.15 -1.91 -15.10
N ALA A 228 6.56 -0.91 -14.42
CA ALA A 228 6.04 -1.09 -13.07
C ALA A 228 4.89 -2.09 -13.00
N ALA A 229 3.97 -2.07 -13.97
CA ALA A 229 2.90 -3.06 -14.03
C ALA A 229 3.44 -4.48 -14.25
N LEU A 230 4.40 -4.67 -15.16
CA LEU A 230 5.01 -5.97 -15.41
C LEU A 230 5.79 -6.49 -14.19
N VAL A 231 6.59 -5.63 -13.55
CA VAL A 231 7.29 -5.97 -12.30
C VAL A 231 6.29 -6.33 -11.23
N ALA A 232 5.24 -5.52 -11.02
CA ALA A 232 4.22 -5.79 -10.01
C ALA A 232 3.42 -7.09 -10.27
N ALA A 233 3.23 -7.45 -11.54
CA ALA A 233 2.54 -8.67 -11.93
C ALA A 233 3.29 -9.92 -11.44
N VAL A 234 4.62 -9.92 -11.56
CA VAL A 234 5.48 -11.10 -11.30
C VAL A 234 6.15 -11.09 -9.92
N HIS A 235 6.20 -9.95 -9.22
CA HIS A 235 6.93 -9.80 -7.97
C HIS A 235 6.37 -10.67 -6.82
N PRO A 236 7.11 -11.67 -6.30
CA PRO A 236 6.61 -12.62 -5.29
C PRO A 236 6.05 -12.00 -4.03
N VAL A 237 6.74 -10.99 -3.47
CA VAL A 237 6.29 -10.27 -2.26
C VAL A 237 4.91 -9.64 -2.44
N LEU A 238 4.49 -9.31 -3.67
CA LEU A 238 3.17 -8.75 -3.90
C LEU A 238 2.09 -9.83 -3.94
N TRP A 239 2.29 -10.92 -4.67
CA TRP A 239 1.23 -11.92 -4.92
C TRP A 239 1.13 -13.05 -3.89
N VAL A 240 2.18 -13.35 -3.11
CA VAL A 240 2.12 -14.42 -2.09
C VAL A 240 1.03 -14.14 -1.04
N ASN A 241 0.86 -12.88 -0.66
CA ASN A 241 -0.15 -12.45 0.31
C ASN A 241 -1.59 -12.71 -0.15
N ASP A 242 -1.83 -12.66 -1.47
CA ASP A 242 -3.14 -12.89 -2.04
C ASP A 242 -3.59 -14.35 -1.80
N GLY A 243 -2.66 -15.30 -1.90
CA GLY A 243 -2.94 -16.72 -1.69
C GLY A 243 -3.09 -17.16 -0.23
N VAL A 244 -2.56 -16.36 0.70
CA VAL A 244 -2.64 -16.61 2.16
C VAL A 244 -3.82 -15.85 2.80
N VAL A 245 -4.57 -15.04 2.04
CA VAL A 245 -5.67 -14.20 2.55
C VAL A 245 -5.18 -13.22 3.62
N MET A 246 -4.17 -12.46 3.23
CA MET A 246 -3.51 -11.46 4.07
C MET A 246 -3.94 -10.04 3.71
N SER A 247 -4.05 -9.16 4.72
CA SER A 247 -4.44 -7.76 4.53
C SER A 247 -3.46 -6.97 3.68
N GLU A 248 -2.21 -7.42 3.58
CA GLU A 248 -1.19 -6.90 2.66
C GLU A 248 -1.70 -6.78 1.22
N SER A 249 -2.57 -7.69 0.76
CA SER A 249 -3.19 -7.65 -0.56
C SER A 249 -3.89 -6.30 -0.81
N LEU A 250 -4.68 -5.85 0.18
CA LEU A 250 -5.44 -4.60 0.11
C LEU A 250 -4.59 -3.37 0.50
N VAL A 251 -3.60 -3.55 1.35
CA VAL A 251 -2.61 -2.51 1.68
C VAL A 251 -1.90 -2.05 0.41
N GLN A 252 -1.44 -3.00 -0.42
CA GLN A 252 -0.71 -2.66 -1.62
C GLN A 252 -1.57 -1.85 -2.59
N LEU A 253 -2.85 -2.21 -2.75
CA LEU A 253 -3.81 -1.47 -3.58
C LEU A 253 -4.02 -0.05 -3.05
N THR A 254 -4.38 0.08 -1.78
CA THR A 254 -4.70 1.38 -1.16
C THR A 254 -3.49 2.31 -1.13
N VAL A 255 -2.28 1.78 -0.89
CA VAL A 255 -1.02 2.53 -0.98
C VAL A 255 -0.71 2.94 -2.42
N ALA A 256 -0.93 2.07 -3.41
CA ALA A 256 -0.75 2.42 -4.82
C ALA A 256 -1.71 3.53 -5.26
N LEU A 257 -2.96 3.51 -4.77
CA LEU A 257 -3.93 4.58 -4.98
C LEU A 257 -3.53 5.88 -4.28
N ALA A 258 -2.97 5.81 -3.06
CA ALA A 258 -2.44 6.97 -2.35
C ALA A 258 -1.25 7.60 -3.10
N LEU A 259 -0.34 6.78 -3.65
CA LEU A 259 0.76 7.26 -4.52
C LEU A 259 0.22 7.89 -5.81
N LEU A 260 -0.74 7.26 -6.47
CA LEU A 260 -1.39 7.80 -7.66
C LEU A 260 -2.04 9.16 -7.37
N GLY A 261 -2.78 9.26 -6.26
CA GLY A 261 -3.37 10.50 -5.77
C GLY A 261 -2.30 11.57 -5.50
N ALA A 262 -1.26 11.21 -4.75
CA ALA A 262 -0.16 12.12 -4.41
C ALA A 262 0.53 12.69 -5.65
N TYR A 263 0.83 11.87 -6.66
CA TYR A 263 1.45 12.35 -7.90
C TYR A 263 0.51 13.18 -8.77
N ARG A 264 -0.78 12.84 -8.82
CA ARG A 264 -1.79 13.69 -9.48
C ARG A 264 -1.95 15.04 -8.77
N TRP A 265 -1.94 15.04 -7.44
CA TRP A 265 -2.02 16.26 -6.64
C TRP A 265 -0.77 17.13 -6.82
N TRP A 266 0.42 16.53 -6.85
CA TRP A 266 1.67 17.22 -7.13
C TRP A 266 1.68 17.91 -8.50
N LYS A 267 1.23 17.21 -9.54
CA LYS A 267 1.20 17.75 -10.91
C LYS A 267 0.09 18.76 -11.15
N ARG A 268 -1.07 18.55 -10.52
CA ARG A 268 -2.28 19.35 -10.73
C ARG A 268 -2.86 19.71 -9.35
N PRO A 269 -2.29 20.72 -8.65
CA PRO A 269 -2.78 21.10 -7.33
C PRO A 269 -4.23 21.56 -7.37
N GLY A 270 -5.10 20.89 -6.59
CA GLY A 270 -6.52 21.22 -6.55
C GLY A 270 -7.27 20.43 -5.47
N TRP A 271 -8.51 20.83 -5.19
CA TRP A 271 -9.33 20.22 -4.14
C TRP A 271 -9.63 18.74 -4.40
N ARG A 272 -10.01 18.39 -5.63
CA ARG A 272 -10.31 17.01 -6.03
C ARG A 272 -9.14 16.04 -5.75
N PRO A 273 -7.91 16.26 -6.26
CA PRO A 273 -6.80 15.36 -5.96
C PRO A 273 -6.35 15.42 -4.50
N ALA A 274 -6.49 16.55 -3.80
CA ALA A 274 -6.23 16.62 -2.36
C ALA A 274 -7.17 15.71 -1.56
N VAL A 275 -8.49 15.86 -1.76
CA VAL A 275 -9.53 15.04 -1.12
C VAL A 275 -9.35 13.56 -1.47
N ALA A 276 -9.12 13.24 -2.75
CA ALA A 276 -8.90 11.86 -3.19
C ALA A 276 -7.65 11.23 -2.57
N THR A 277 -6.57 12.01 -2.38
CA THR A 277 -5.35 11.51 -1.72
C THR A 277 -5.61 11.25 -0.23
N GLY A 278 -6.30 12.18 0.46
CA GLY A 278 -6.72 12.00 1.84
C GLY A 278 -7.59 10.76 2.07
N ALA A 279 -8.61 10.58 1.21
CA ALA A 279 -9.46 9.39 1.24
C ALA A 279 -8.66 8.10 0.98
N ALA A 280 -7.74 8.09 0.02
CA ALA A 280 -6.88 6.93 -0.23
C ALA A 280 -5.98 6.59 0.97
N CYS A 281 -5.42 7.61 1.65
CA CYS A 281 -4.67 7.41 2.90
C CYS A 281 -5.57 6.85 4.03
N ALA A 282 -6.83 7.26 4.11
CA ALA A 282 -7.78 6.67 5.07
C ALA A 282 -8.09 5.21 4.76
N LEU A 283 -8.31 4.84 3.50
CA LEU A 283 -8.52 3.44 3.12
C LEU A 283 -7.31 2.57 3.48
N ALA A 284 -6.09 3.11 3.31
CA ALA A 284 -4.88 2.46 3.78
C ALA A 284 -4.88 2.28 5.31
N ALA A 285 -5.19 3.33 6.08
CA ALA A 285 -5.30 3.27 7.54
C ALA A 285 -6.40 2.31 8.04
N LEU A 286 -7.53 2.23 7.32
CA LEU A 286 -8.63 1.30 7.57
C LEU A 286 -8.33 -0.13 7.13
N THR A 287 -7.19 -0.37 6.47
CA THR A 287 -6.66 -1.71 6.21
C THR A 287 -5.61 -2.11 7.25
N ARG A 288 -4.69 -1.18 7.56
CA ARG A 288 -3.63 -1.35 8.56
C ARG A 288 -3.40 -0.04 9.32
N ALA A 289 -3.49 -0.10 10.64
CA ALA A 289 -3.65 1.08 11.49
C ALA A 289 -2.44 2.04 11.43
N GLU A 290 -1.23 1.52 11.26
CA GLU A 290 -0.01 2.32 11.17
C GLU A 290 0.04 3.22 9.94
N LEU A 291 -0.75 2.93 8.89
CA LEU A 291 -0.82 3.76 7.69
C LEU A 291 -1.54 5.09 7.95
N VAL A 292 -2.07 5.30 9.16
CA VAL A 292 -2.44 6.63 9.67
C VAL A 292 -1.24 7.60 9.63
N LEU A 293 -0.01 7.10 9.73
CA LEU A 293 1.24 7.88 9.62
C LEU A 293 1.42 8.55 8.25
N LEU A 294 0.65 8.16 7.22
CA LEU A 294 0.64 8.87 5.94
C LEU A 294 0.13 10.32 6.08
N ALA A 295 -0.68 10.65 7.10
CA ALA A 295 -1.06 12.04 7.33
C ALA A 295 0.17 12.94 7.60
N PRO A 296 0.96 12.70 8.68
CA PRO A 296 2.13 13.52 8.95
C PRO A 296 3.30 13.28 7.97
N LEU A 297 3.49 12.07 7.46
CA LEU A 297 4.68 11.73 6.65
C LEU A 297 4.49 11.95 5.15
N LEU A 298 3.26 11.91 4.63
CA LEU A 298 2.95 12.13 3.22
C LEU A 298 2.18 13.44 3.02
N LEU A 299 0.98 13.58 3.60
CA LEU A 299 0.07 14.70 3.28
C LEU A 299 0.67 16.06 3.64
N VAL A 300 1.21 16.19 4.85
CA VAL A 300 1.81 17.45 5.34
C VAL A 300 3.00 17.89 4.47
N PRO A 301 4.09 17.11 4.31
CA PRO A 301 5.24 17.56 3.53
C PRO A 301 4.92 17.71 2.04
N LEU A 302 3.98 16.93 1.50
CA LEU A 302 3.55 17.07 0.10
C LEU A 302 2.84 18.40 -0.12
N ALA A 303 1.86 18.74 0.73
CA ALA A 303 1.11 19.99 0.64
C ALA A 303 2.01 21.22 0.79
N LEU A 304 2.96 21.18 1.74
CA LEU A 304 3.91 22.27 1.98
C LEU A 304 4.85 22.50 0.79
N ARG A 305 5.18 21.45 0.05
CA ARG A 305 6.09 21.50 -1.11
C ARG A 305 5.40 21.73 -2.47
N LEU A 306 4.07 21.88 -2.50
CA LEU A 306 3.34 22.18 -3.75
C LEU A 306 3.88 23.47 -4.38
N ARG A 307 4.32 23.40 -5.63
CA ARG A 307 4.86 24.56 -6.37
C ARG A 307 3.71 25.35 -7.02
N GLY A 308 3.89 26.67 -7.16
CA GLY A 308 2.92 27.54 -7.85
C GLY A 308 1.60 27.79 -7.10
N VAL A 309 1.50 27.39 -5.83
CA VAL A 309 0.31 27.61 -4.98
C VAL A 309 0.66 28.54 -3.84
N ALA A 310 -0.16 29.56 -3.55
CA ALA A 310 0.02 30.45 -2.41
C ALA A 310 -0.12 29.70 -1.06
N ARG A 311 0.60 30.12 -0.02
CA ARG A 311 0.57 29.49 1.33
C ARG A 311 -0.85 29.25 1.88
N PRO A 312 -1.78 30.23 1.91
CA PRO A 312 -3.12 29.99 2.46
C PRO A 312 -3.88 28.89 1.70
N ARG A 313 -3.73 28.85 0.37
CA ARG A 313 -4.34 27.81 -0.46
C ARG A 313 -3.69 26.43 -0.21
N ARG A 314 -2.39 26.36 0.06
CA ARG A 314 -1.73 25.09 0.45
C ARG A 314 -2.30 24.55 1.76
N LEU A 315 -2.49 25.43 2.75
CA LEU A 315 -3.10 25.06 4.04
C LEU A 315 -4.55 24.62 3.86
N GLY A 316 -5.33 25.29 3.01
CA GLY A 316 -6.69 24.87 2.66
C GLY A 316 -6.72 23.48 2.02
N LEU A 317 -5.83 23.20 1.05
CA LEU A 317 -5.74 21.88 0.41
C LEU A 317 -5.28 20.79 1.39
N LEU A 318 -4.33 21.09 2.28
CA LEU A 318 -3.92 20.19 3.36
C LEU A 318 -5.08 19.88 4.30
N GLY A 319 -5.79 20.93 4.75
CA GLY A 319 -6.98 20.82 5.59
C GLY A 319 -8.04 19.94 4.95
N ALA A 320 -8.34 20.15 3.67
CA ALA A 320 -9.28 19.30 2.93
C ALA A 320 -8.83 17.84 2.81
N SER A 321 -7.54 17.59 2.60
CA SER A 321 -7.00 16.22 2.55
C SER A 321 -7.05 15.52 3.91
N VAL A 322 -6.71 16.22 4.99
CA VAL A 322 -6.76 15.67 6.36
C VAL A 322 -8.22 15.47 6.78
N ALA A 323 -9.11 16.41 6.48
CA ALA A 323 -10.54 16.29 6.74
C ALA A 323 -11.15 15.11 5.97
N ALA A 324 -10.80 14.91 4.70
CA ALA A 324 -11.24 13.75 3.94
C ALA A 324 -10.77 12.43 4.56
N MET A 325 -9.52 12.39 5.05
CA MET A 325 -8.99 11.22 5.75
C MET A 325 -9.76 10.95 7.05
N ALA A 326 -9.96 11.98 7.88
CA ALA A 326 -10.70 11.87 9.13
C ALA A 326 -12.16 11.46 8.90
N ALA A 327 -12.86 12.09 7.94
CA ALA A 327 -14.25 11.79 7.60
C ALA A 327 -14.44 10.35 7.08
N THR A 328 -13.44 9.81 6.38
CA THR A 328 -13.48 8.42 5.90
C THR A 328 -13.25 7.41 7.04
N ILE A 329 -12.42 7.74 8.03
CA ILE A 329 -12.17 6.90 9.22
C ILE A 329 -13.33 7.00 10.24
N ALA A 330 -14.01 8.16 10.29
CA ALA A 330 -15.00 8.49 11.31
C ALA A 330 -16.11 7.44 11.51
N PRO A 331 -16.70 6.79 10.47
CA PRO A 331 -17.73 5.77 10.69
C PRO A 331 -17.25 4.59 11.52
N TRP A 332 -16.02 4.11 11.27
CA TRP A 332 -15.42 3.02 12.04
C TRP A 332 -15.09 3.46 13.47
N ALA A 333 -14.49 4.64 13.63
CA ALA A 333 -14.17 5.18 14.94
C ALA A 333 -15.42 5.41 15.80
N GLY A 334 -16.49 5.93 15.20
CA GLY A 334 -17.79 6.13 15.85
C GLY A 334 -18.45 4.81 16.24
N TYR A 335 -18.44 3.81 15.33
CA TYR A 335 -18.94 2.46 15.61
C TYR A 335 -18.17 1.75 16.73
N ASN A 336 -16.89 2.03 16.90
CA ASN A 336 -16.09 1.50 18.00
C ASN A 336 -16.34 2.23 19.32
N ALA A 337 -16.57 3.54 19.26
CA ALA A 337 -16.81 4.36 20.45
C ALA A 337 -18.08 3.92 21.22
N THR A 338 -19.03 3.26 20.56
CA THR A 338 -20.24 2.72 21.21
C THR A 338 -20.07 1.30 21.76
N ARG A 339 -18.96 0.61 21.46
CA ARG A 339 -18.75 -0.82 21.78
C ARG A 339 -17.60 -1.08 22.75
N PHE A 340 -16.66 -0.15 22.84
CA PHE A 340 -15.47 -0.28 23.67
C PHE A 340 -15.48 0.74 24.81
N HIS A 341 -14.97 0.33 25.97
CA HIS A 341 -14.79 1.19 27.14
C HIS A 341 -13.79 2.32 26.88
N ARG A 342 -12.76 2.06 26.05
CA ARG A 342 -11.73 3.04 25.67
C ARG A 342 -11.87 3.46 24.20
N PRO A 343 -11.37 4.65 23.81
CA PRO A 343 -11.37 5.06 22.42
C PRO A 343 -10.54 4.13 21.53
N VAL A 344 -11.20 3.49 20.55
CA VAL A 344 -10.56 2.62 19.54
C VAL A 344 -10.81 3.19 18.14
N PRO A 345 -10.04 4.20 17.69
CA PRO A 345 -10.27 4.83 16.39
C PRO A 345 -9.94 3.92 15.20
N LEU A 346 -9.03 2.95 15.37
CA LEU A 346 -8.58 2.04 14.30
C LEU A 346 -8.54 0.59 14.75
N SER A 347 -7.83 0.26 15.84
CA SER A 347 -7.68 -1.13 16.28
C SER A 347 -7.23 -1.29 17.73
N THR A 348 -7.55 -2.43 18.34
CA THR A 348 -7.05 -2.91 19.66
C THR A 348 -5.81 -3.81 19.55
N GLY A 349 -5.09 -3.75 18.43
CA GLY A 349 -3.95 -4.63 18.14
C GLY A 349 -2.58 -4.09 18.58
N LEU A 350 -2.45 -2.81 18.96
CA LEU A 350 -1.14 -2.19 19.23
C LEU A 350 -0.50 -2.75 20.50
N GLY A 351 -1.27 -2.84 21.58
CA GLY A 351 -0.85 -3.41 22.85
C GLY A 351 -0.33 -4.84 22.70
N PRO A 352 -1.14 -5.79 22.18
CA PRO A 352 -0.71 -7.16 21.91
C PRO A 352 0.60 -7.25 21.11
N VAL A 353 0.72 -6.46 20.04
CA VAL A 353 1.93 -6.39 19.21
C VAL A 353 3.15 -5.92 20.01
N LEU A 354 2.99 -4.89 20.84
CA LEU A 354 4.08 -4.40 21.68
C LEU A 354 4.45 -5.42 22.76
N ALA A 355 3.50 -6.07 23.40
CA ALA A 355 3.77 -7.11 24.40
C ALA A 355 4.53 -8.30 23.80
N ALA A 356 4.15 -8.72 22.59
CA ALA A 356 4.85 -9.78 21.87
C ALA A 356 6.29 -9.41 21.48
N ALA A 357 6.59 -8.11 21.34
CA ALA A 357 7.87 -7.61 20.84
C ALA A 357 8.81 -7.04 21.92
N ASN A 358 8.34 -6.89 23.17
CA ASN A 358 9.11 -6.33 24.28
C ASN A 358 9.20 -7.31 25.45
N CYS A 359 10.05 -8.33 25.29
CA CYS A 359 10.38 -9.35 26.28
C CYS A 359 11.80 -9.90 26.06
N ASP A 360 12.32 -10.73 26.98
CA ASP A 360 13.70 -11.23 26.91
C ASP A 360 14.01 -11.96 25.60
N ALA A 361 13.06 -12.76 25.09
CA ALA A 361 13.23 -13.52 23.85
C ALA A 361 13.45 -12.62 22.62
N THR A 362 12.90 -11.41 22.61
CA THR A 362 12.95 -10.44 21.50
C THR A 362 13.87 -9.25 21.75
N PHE A 363 14.32 -9.05 22.99
CA PHE A 363 15.29 -8.03 23.38
C PHE A 363 16.72 -8.53 23.45
N ASN A 364 16.93 -9.76 23.92
CA ASN A 364 18.26 -10.35 24.10
C ASN A 364 18.36 -11.79 23.57
N GLY A 365 17.21 -12.41 23.27
CA GLY A 365 17.11 -13.79 22.85
C GLY A 365 17.27 -14.04 21.33
N PRO A 366 16.99 -15.27 20.89
CA PRO A 366 17.17 -15.70 19.50
C PRO A 366 16.27 -14.96 18.50
N PHE A 367 15.21 -14.33 18.99
CA PHE A 367 14.25 -13.53 18.21
C PHE A 367 14.50 -12.03 18.33
N LEU A 368 15.74 -11.61 18.64
CA LEU A 368 16.13 -10.20 18.73
C LEU A 368 15.54 -9.36 17.58
N GLY A 369 14.72 -8.36 17.91
CA GLY A 369 14.06 -7.47 16.95
C GLY A 369 12.86 -8.06 16.20
N TYR A 370 12.38 -9.25 16.58
CA TYR A 370 11.15 -9.89 16.08
C TYR A 370 10.08 -9.92 17.19
N TRP A 371 9.06 -10.78 17.05
CA TRP A 371 8.00 -11.00 18.05
C TRP A 371 7.98 -12.44 18.57
N SER A 372 7.29 -12.66 19.69
CA SER A 372 7.17 -13.97 20.35
C SER A 372 5.76 -14.15 20.94
N TYR A 373 5.01 -15.15 20.44
CA TYR A 373 3.70 -15.49 20.99
C TYR A 373 3.75 -15.87 22.48
N PRO A 374 4.71 -16.72 22.95
CA PRO A 374 4.86 -16.99 24.38
C PRO A 374 5.00 -15.74 25.23
N CYS A 375 5.68 -14.70 24.74
CA CYS A 375 5.81 -13.44 25.49
C CYS A 375 4.46 -12.74 25.68
N GLN A 376 3.66 -12.66 24.62
CA GLN A 376 2.32 -12.10 24.73
C GLN A 376 1.42 -12.95 25.65
N ALA A 377 1.49 -14.28 25.53
CA ALA A 377 0.66 -15.20 26.31
C ALA A 377 0.97 -15.19 27.81
N GLN A 378 2.19 -14.80 28.20
CA GLN A 378 2.60 -14.68 29.60
C GLN A 378 2.11 -13.39 30.28
N VAL A 379 1.75 -12.36 29.51
CA VAL A 379 1.19 -11.14 30.09
C VAL A 379 -0.25 -11.43 30.52
N PRO A 380 -0.59 -11.29 31.82
CA PRO A 380 -1.93 -11.55 32.31
C PRO A 380 -2.96 -10.69 31.57
N ARG A 381 -4.08 -11.30 31.17
CA ARG A 381 -5.19 -10.56 30.59
C ARG A 381 -5.82 -9.68 31.65
N ALA A 382 -5.82 -8.38 31.41
CA ALA A 382 -6.55 -7.45 32.26
C ALA A 382 -8.06 -7.75 32.21
N PRO A 383 -8.80 -7.52 33.30
CA PRO A 383 -10.25 -7.55 33.27
C PRO A 383 -10.77 -6.44 32.35
N GLY A 384 -12.00 -6.60 31.85
CA GLY A 384 -12.62 -5.67 30.90
C GLY A 384 -12.58 -6.15 29.46
N ASP A 385 -12.84 -5.23 28.54
CA ASP A 385 -12.94 -5.54 27.11
C ASP A 385 -11.55 -5.55 26.41
N LEU A 386 -11.54 -5.78 25.10
CA LEU A 386 -10.28 -5.81 24.33
C LEU A 386 -9.54 -4.46 24.31
N SER A 387 -10.24 -3.35 24.54
CA SER A 387 -9.63 -2.01 24.62
C SER A 387 -8.90 -1.79 25.94
N ASP A 388 -9.42 -2.33 27.05
CA ASP A 388 -8.73 -2.36 28.34
C ASP A 388 -7.52 -3.33 28.30
N GLN A 389 -7.67 -4.48 27.63
CA GLN A 389 -6.57 -5.42 27.42
C GLN A 389 -5.45 -4.80 26.57
N ASP A 390 -5.76 -4.09 25.48
CA ASP A 390 -4.78 -3.36 24.67
C ASP A 390 -3.96 -2.38 25.52
N LEU A 391 -4.62 -1.59 26.37
CA LEU A 391 -3.96 -0.65 27.27
C LEU A 391 -3.02 -1.38 28.25
N ALA A 392 -3.45 -2.50 28.83
CA ALA A 392 -2.66 -3.28 29.77
C ALA A 392 -1.41 -3.88 29.09
N TYR A 393 -1.57 -4.51 27.92
CA TYR A 393 -0.46 -5.04 27.14
C TYR A 393 0.53 -3.93 26.74
N ARG A 394 0.03 -2.77 26.30
CA ARG A 394 0.85 -1.61 25.95
C ARG A 394 1.64 -1.10 27.16
N SER A 395 1.00 -0.98 28.31
CA SER A 395 1.64 -0.49 29.54
C SER A 395 2.73 -1.46 30.01
N HIS A 396 2.47 -2.77 29.96
CA HIS A 396 3.46 -3.81 30.26
C HIS A 396 4.68 -3.71 29.32
N ALA A 397 4.45 -3.62 28.02
CA ALA A 397 5.51 -3.53 27.03
C ALA A 397 6.37 -2.27 27.19
N LEU A 398 5.75 -1.12 27.45
CA LEU A 398 6.45 0.14 27.68
C LEU A 398 7.27 0.11 28.99
N ALA A 399 6.76 -0.53 30.04
CA ALA A 399 7.49 -0.73 31.29
C ALA A 399 8.66 -1.72 31.14
N TYR A 400 8.54 -2.71 30.25
CA TYR A 400 9.66 -3.57 29.90
C TYR A 400 10.73 -2.78 29.12
N ALA A 401 10.33 -2.06 28.06
CA ALA A 401 11.24 -1.25 27.25
C ALA A 401 11.95 -0.16 28.07
N SER A 402 11.26 0.46 29.04
CA SER A 402 11.83 1.49 29.90
C SER A 402 12.91 0.96 30.83
N ARG A 403 12.75 -0.26 31.36
CA ARG A 403 13.77 -0.95 32.18
C ARG A 403 14.99 -1.37 31.35
N HIS A 404 14.82 -1.55 30.04
CA HIS A 404 15.88 -1.98 29.12
C HIS A 404 16.33 -0.86 28.16
N ARG A 405 16.21 0.41 28.57
CA ARG A 405 16.54 1.58 27.73
C ARG A 405 17.92 1.52 27.08
N GLY A 406 18.92 1.02 27.82
CA GLY A 406 20.29 0.89 27.32
C GLY A 406 20.43 -0.05 26.11
N HIS A 407 19.55 -1.05 25.97
CA HIS A 407 19.58 -2.00 24.86
C HIS A 407 18.65 -1.61 23.70
N LEU A 408 17.80 -0.59 23.87
CA LEU A 408 16.86 -0.14 22.83
C LEU A 408 17.52 0.19 21.48
N PRO A 409 18.69 0.85 21.41
CA PRO A 409 19.34 1.10 20.13
C PRO A 409 19.67 -0.18 19.35
N VAL A 410 20.14 -1.22 20.04
CA VAL A 410 20.43 -2.53 19.45
C VAL A 410 19.16 -3.20 18.96
N VAL A 411 18.10 -3.19 19.78
CA VAL A 411 16.81 -3.77 19.41
C VAL A 411 16.19 -3.05 18.21
N VAL A 412 16.18 -1.71 18.21
CA VAL A 412 15.68 -0.90 17.09
C VAL A 412 16.50 -1.14 15.82
N GLY A 413 17.83 -1.22 15.94
CA GLY A 413 18.72 -1.57 14.83
C GLY A 413 18.39 -2.96 14.26
N ALA A 414 18.15 -3.95 15.12
CA ALA A 414 17.73 -5.29 14.70
C ALA A 414 16.34 -5.30 14.06
N ARG A 415 15.37 -4.55 14.59
CA ARG A 415 14.02 -4.40 14.03
C ARG A 415 14.08 -3.81 12.62
N LEU A 416 14.80 -2.70 12.44
CA LEU A 416 15.02 -2.10 11.12
C LEU A 416 15.77 -3.06 10.19
N GLY A 417 16.82 -3.71 10.70
CA GLY A 417 17.58 -4.70 9.95
C GLY A 417 16.70 -5.85 9.45
N ARG A 418 15.79 -6.37 10.26
CA ARG A 418 14.86 -7.43 9.83
C ARG A 418 13.85 -6.92 8.80
N ALA A 419 13.24 -5.76 9.04
CA ALA A 419 12.26 -5.17 8.13
C ALA A 419 12.84 -4.95 6.72
N TRP A 420 14.11 -4.53 6.65
CA TRP A 420 14.81 -4.26 5.40
C TRP A 420 15.66 -5.44 4.88
N GLY A 421 15.61 -6.61 5.51
CA GLY A 421 16.34 -7.81 5.07
C GLY A 421 17.86 -7.75 5.29
N LEU A 422 18.34 -6.85 6.14
CA LEU A 422 19.75 -6.63 6.47
C LEU A 422 20.21 -7.38 7.74
N TYR A 423 19.29 -7.85 8.58
CA TYR A 423 19.60 -8.60 9.80
C TYR A 423 18.91 -9.96 9.82
N ARG A 424 19.72 -11.02 9.88
CA ARG A 424 19.30 -12.43 9.89
C ARG A 424 18.17 -12.76 8.87
N PRO A 425 18.31 -12.39 7.57
CA PRO A 425 17.24 -12.58 6.59
C PRO A 425 16.87 -14.07 6.40
N VAL A 426 17.83 -14.98 6.37
CA VAL A 426 17.56 -16.42 6.24
C VAL A 426 16.78 -16.97 7.44
N GLN A 427 17.11 -16.51 8.65
CA GLN A 427 16.34 -16.87 9.85
C GLN A 427 14.90 -16.38 9.72
N LEU A 428 14.71 -15.13 9.28
CA LEU A 428 13.39 -14.53 9.14
C LEU A 428 12.52 -15.27 8.11
N LEU A 429 13.08 -15.63 6.94
CA LEU A 429 12.35 -16.41 5.93
C LEU A 429 11.90 -17.78 6.47
N ARG A 430 12.73 -18.45 7.27
CA ARG A 430 12.35 -19.71 7.92
C ARG A 430 11.24 -19.53 8.95
N ILE A 431 11.28 -18.45 9.73
CA ILE A 431 10.23 -18.13 10.70
C ILE A 431 8.93 -17.80 9.98
N GLU A 432 8.95 -16.96 8.95
CA GLU A 432 7.77 -16.58 8.16
C GLU A 432 7.17 -17.79 7.43
N ARG A 433 7.98 -18.75 6.97
CA ARG A 433 7.48 -20.05 6.48
C ARG A 433 6.72 -20.80 7.56
N ALA A 434 7.29 -20.92 8.75
CA ALA A 434 6.72 -21.71 9.84
C ALA A 434 5.45 -21.09 10.44
N VAL A 435 5.36 -19.76 10.47
CA VAL A 435 4.31 -19.02 11.19
C VAL A 435 3.22 -18.48 10.25
N GLU A 436 3.59 -18.05 9.04
CA GLU A 436 2.69 -17.40 8.07
C GLU A 436 2.42 -18.25 6.82
N ASP A 437 2.87 -19.51 6.81
CA ASP A 437 2.73 -20.45 5.69
C ASP A 437 3.25 -19.88 4.36
N ARG A 438 4.33 -19.11 4.39
CA ARG A 438 4.97 -18.53 3.18
C ARG A 438 6.04 -19.47 2.65
N GLU A 439 5.94 -19.87 1.38
CA GLU A 439 6.93 -20.76 0.79
C GLU A 439 8.30 -20.07 0.67
N LEU A 440 9.37 -20.84 0.93
CA LEU A 440 10.73 -20.30 0.89
C LEU A 440 11.14 -19.83 -0.51
N PRO A 441 10.93 -20.58 -1.62
CA PRO A 441 11.46 -20.15 -2.91
C PRO A 441 10.88 -18.80 -3.39
N PRO A 442 9.55 -18.55 -3.34
CA PRO A 442 9.00 -17.22 -3.62
C PRO A 442 9.54 -16.13 -2.67
N ALA A 443 9.73 -16.45 -1.39
CA ALA A 443 10.22 -15.48 -0.42
C ALA A 443 11.71 -15.12 -0.63
N GLU A 444 12.55 -16.09 -0.98
CA GLU A 444 13.97 -15.91 -1.35
C GLU A 444 14.10 -15.10 -2.65
N ALA A 445 13.33 -15.45 -3.69
CA ALA A 445 13.26 -14.68 -4.93
C ALA A 445 12.77 -13.25 -4.66
N GLY A 446 11.77 -13.09 -3.79
CA GLY A 446 11.26 -11.81 -3.34
C GLY A 446 12.32 -10.94 -2.65
N LEU A 447 13.17 -11.54 -1.81
CA LEU A 447 14.27 -10.85 -1.15
C LEU A 447 15.34 -10.39 -2.14
N GLY A 448 15.73 -11.25 -3.09
CA GLY A 448 16.68 -10.88 -4.14
C GLY A 448 16.16 -9.74 -5.02
N LEU A 449 14.90 -9.86 -5.46
CA LEU A 449 14.24 -8.83 -6.28
C LEU A 449 14.10 -7.50 -5.52
N PHE A 450 13.85 -7.54 -4.22
CA PHE A 450 13.84 -6.36 -3.36
C PHE A 450 15.16 -5.59 -3.44
N PHE A 451 16.32 -6.25 -3.31
CA PHE A 451 17.62 -5.56 -3.38
C PHE A 451 17.87 -4.94 -4.75
N VAL A 452 17.51 -5.64 -5.83
CA VAL A 452 17.58 -5.12 -7.19
C VAL A 452 16.69 -3.87 -7.34
N LEU A 453 15.45 -3.92 -6.85
CA LEU A 453 14.54 -2.78 -6.90
C LEU A 453 14.98 -1.62 -6.01
N ALA A 454 15.59 -1.89 -4.86
CA ALA A 454 16.16 -0.85 -4.00
C ALA A 454 17.29 -0.10 -4.72
N ALA A 455 18.21 -0.83 -5.37
CA ALA A 455 19.28 -0.23 -6.17
C ALA A 455 18.73 0.58 -7.36
N LEU A 456 17.77 0.04 -8.10
CA LEU A 456 17.10 0.73 -9.20
C LEU A 456 16.31 1.95 -8.71
N SER A 457 15.73 1.88 -7.51
CA SER A 457 15.02 3.00 -6.88
C SER A 457 15.98 4.14 -6.53
N ALA A 458 17.20 3.84 -6.09
CA ALA A 458 18.25 4.85 -5.90
C ALA A 458 18.60 5.54 -7.23
N VAL A 459 18.76 4.78 -8.32
CA VAL A 459 18.96 5.33 -9.67
C VAL A 459 17.79 6.21 -10.09
N GLY A 460 16.56 5.75 -9.86
CA GLY A 460 15.33 6.50 -10.13
C GLY A 460 15.25 7.82 -9.37
N ALA A 461 15.52 7.81 -8.07
CA ALA A 461 15.53 9.00 -7.22
C ALA A 461 16.57 10.03 -7.68
N VAL A 462 17.81 9.59 -7.92
CA VAL A 462 18.89 10.47 -8.39
C VAL A 462 18.59 11.03 -9.78
N GLY A 463 18.12 10.18 -10.70
CA GLY A 463 17.80 10.58 -12.06
C GLY A 463 16.64 11.58 -12.14
N LEU A 464 15.57 11.36 -11.37
CA LEU A 464 14.45 12.30 -11.27
C LEU A 464 14.89 13.64 -10.66
N ARG A 465 15.71 13.61 -9.61
CA ARG A 465 16.28 14.84 -9.00
C ARG A 465 17.11 15.63 -10.01
N ARG A 466 18.00 14.97 -10.76
CA ARG A 466 18.86 15.60 -11.77
C ARG A 466 18.07 16.22 -12.93
N ARG A 467 16.93 15.63 -13.31
CA ARG A 467 16.07 16.14 -14.39
C ARG A 467 14.99 17.13 -13.90
N ALA A 468 15.06 17.58 -12.65
CA ALA A 468 14.02 18.40 -12.01
C ALA A 468 12.59 17.81 -12.14
N GLY A 469 12.49 16.47 -12.17
CA GLY A 469 11.24 15.73 -12.29
C GLY A 469 10.39 15.74 -11.02
N PRO A 470 9.28 14.97 -10.99
CA PRO A 470 8.46 14.85 -9.78
C PRO A 470 9.27 14.33 -8.57
N THR A 471 8.86 14.75 -7.38
CA THR A 471 9.59 14.42 -6.14
C THR A 471 9.46 12.94 -5.76
N ALA A 472 10.53 12.34 -5.22
CA ALA A 472 10.49 11.03 -4.60
C ALA A 472 9.83 11.03 -3.20
N LEU A 473 9.39 12.19 -2.70
CA LEU A 473 8.81 12.36 -1.38
C LEU A 473 7.71 11.33 -1.04
N PRO A 474 6.73 11.02 -1.91
CA PRO A 474 5.70 10.06 -1.54
C PRO A 474 6.23 8.66 -1.22
N ILE A 475 7.30 8.22 -1.90
CA ILE A 475 7.94 6.92 -1.64
C ILE A 475 8.80 6.99 -0.38
N VAL A 476 9.51 8.10 -0.16
CA VAL A 476 10.26 8.33 1.09
C VAL A 476 9.32 8.30 2.30
N ALA A 477 8.11 8.85 2.18
CA ALA A 477 7.09 8.77 3.22
C ALA A 477 6.73 7.31 3.56
N LEU A 478 6.57 6.44 2.56
CA LEU A 478 6.30 5.01 2.78
C LEU A 478 7.47 4.30 3.47
N VAL A 479 8.70 4.55 3.04
CA VAL A 479 9.91 4.02 3.67
C VAL A 479 10.00 4.48 5.13
N ALA A 480 9.68 5.75 5.40
CA ALA A 480 9.66 6.31 6.75
C ALA A 480 8.54 5.68 7.60
N THR A 481 7.33 5.51 7.06
CA THR A 481 6.22 4.82 7.73
C THR A 481 6.62 3.41 8.15
N VAL A 482 7.13 2.59 7.22
CA VAL A 482 7.55 1.21 7.52
C VAL A 482 8.67 1.19 8.55
N SER A 483 9.65 2.09 8.44
CA SER A 483 10.79 2.16 9.36
C SER A 483 10.33 2.55 10.77
N LEU A 484 9.46 3.55 10.90
CA LEU A 484 8.93 4.00 12.19
C LEU A 484 8.07 2.90 12.84
N THR A 485 7.18 2.28 12.08
CA THR A 485 6.38 1.15 12.57
C THR A 485 7.27 0.03 13.06
N SER A 486 8.27 -0.37 12.27
CA SER A 486 9.18 -1.48 12.62
C SER A 486 10.02 -1.14 13.84
N ALA A 487 10.50 0.11 13.96
CA ALA A 487 11.29 0.57 15.12
C ALA A 487 10.48 0.47 16.42
N VAL A 488 9.20 0.86 16.39
CA VAL A 488 8.30 0.84 17.55
C VAL A 488 7.83 -0.57 17.89
N THR A 489 7.50 -1.39 16.89
CA THR A 489 6.90 -2.71 17.05
C THR A 489 7.94 -3.83 16.94
N TYR A 490 8.08 -4.43 15.76
CA TYR A 490 9.11 -5.42 15.44
C TYR A 490 9.41 -5.41 13.93
N GLY A 491 10.51 -6.03 13.54
CA GLY A 491 10.92 -6.10 12.13
C GLY A 491 10.49 -7.38 11.44
N THR A 492 9.76 -7.26 10.33
CA THR A 492 9.38 -8.37 9.45
C THR A 492 9.32 -7.89 8.01
N THR A 493 9.55 -8.77 7.03
CA THR A 493 9.40 -8.42 5.62
C THR A 493 7.95 -8.13 5.26
N ARG A 494 6.99 -8.71 6.00
CA ARG A 494 5.55 -8.50 5.80
C ARG A 494 5.16 -7.03 5.94
N PHE A 495 5.69 -6.34 6.94
CA PHE A 495 5.38 -4.92 7.20
C PHE A 495 6.00 -3.98 6.16
N ARG A 496 6.91 -4.48 5.32
CA ARG A 496 7.51 -3.72 4.21
C ARG A 496 6.57 -3.58 3.01
N ALA A 497 5.46 -4.30 2.95
CA ALA A 497 4.52 -4.28 1.81
C ALA A 497 4.16 -2.87 1.30
N PRO A 498 3.87 -1.85 2.14
CA PRO A 498 3.66 -0.47 1.67
C PRO A 498 4.88 0.11 0.92
N ALA A 499 6.09 -0.07 1.47
CA ALA A 499 7.31 0.43 0.86
C ALA A 499 7.66 -0.33 -0.42
N ASP A 500 7.40 -1.64 -0.49
CA ASP A 500 7.65 -2.44 -1.70
C ASP A 500 6.86 -1.91 -2.90
N VAL A 501 5.61 -1.44 -2.71
CA VAL A 501 4.84 -0.72 -3.75
C VAL A 501 5.60 0.52 -4.24
N GLY A 502 6.10 1.33 -3.31
CA GLY A 502 6.87 2.53 -3.63
C GLY A 502 8.18 2.22 -4.37
N LEU A 503 8.88 1.15 -3.97
CA LEU A 503 10.11 0.69 -4.60
C LEU A 503 9.88 0.14 -6.01
N VAL A 504 8.76 -0.55 -6.27
CA VAL A 504 8.39 -0.95 -7.63
C VAL A 504 8.15 0.28 -8.51
N VAL A 505 7.42 1.28 -8.01
CA VAL A 505 7.14 2.53 -8.74
C VAL A 505 8.43 3.29 -9.05
N LEU A 506 9.31 3.47 -8.06
CA LEU A 506 10.55 4.24 -8.20
C LEU A 506 11.63 3.49 -8.98
N GLY A 507 11.79 2.20 -8.72
CA GLY A 507 12.74 1.33 -9.42
C GLY A 507 12.41 1.24 -10.90
N SER A 508 11.13 1.14 -11.26
CA SER A 508 10.68 1.14 -12.65
C SER A 508 10.91 2.47 -13.35
N ALA A 509 10.82 3.59 -12.63
CA ALA A 509 11.27 4.89 -13.14
C ALA A 509 12.78 4.89 -13.41
N GLY A 510 13.59 4.31 -12.50
CA GLY A 510 15.03 4.11 -12.71
C GLY A 510 15.34 3.30 -13.98
N VAL A 511 14.64 2.17 -14.19
CA VAL A 511 14.77 1.35 -15.41
C VAL A 511 14.43 2.17 -16.66
N ALA A 512 13.31 2.90 -16.65
CA ALA A 512 12.91 3.72 -17.79
C ALA A 512 13.96 4.79 -18.13
N LEU A 513 14.55 5.44 -17.13
CA LEU A 513 15.62 6.43 -17.31
C LEU A 513 16.89 5.82 -17.91
N LEU A 514 17.28 4.61 -17.47
CA LEU A 514 18.43 3.89 -18.01
C LEU A 514 18.21 3.48 -19.47
N LEU A 515 17.00 3.01 -19.81
CA LEU A 515 16.64 2.65 -21.19
C LEU A 515 16.66 3.86 -22.12
N GLU A 516 16.17 5.02 -21.67
CA GLU A 516 16.24 6.27 -22.42
C GLU A 516 17.67 6.72 -22.67
N GLU A 517 18.53 6.66 -21.65
CA GLU A 517 19.94 7.03 -21.76
C GLU A 517 20.68 6.12 -22.76
N ARG A 518 20.43 4.80 -22.70
CA ARG A 518 21.01 3.84 -23.64
C ARG A 518 20.54 4.10 -25.08
N ALA A 519 19.27 4.45 -25.28
CA ALA A 519 18.75 4.81 -26.59
C ALA A 519 19.39 6.09 -27.14
N ARG A 520 19.58 7.13 -26.30
CA ARG A 520 20.26 8.38 -26.69
C ARG A 520 21.72 8.14 -27.11
N ARG A 521 22.46 7.33 -26.36
CA ARG A 521 23.86 6.98 -26.68
C ARG A 521 23.98 6.21 -28.00
N ARG A 522 23.07 5.26 -28.25
CA ARG A 522 23.01 4.53 -29.54
C ARG A 522 22.67 5.43 -30.71
N GLY A 523 21.78 6.40 -30.51
CA GLY A 523 21.46 7.43 -31.50
C GLY A 523 22.68 8.28 -31.86
N ARG A 524 23.40 8.79 -30.86
CA ARG A 524 24.62 9.59 -31.06
C ARG A 524 25.72 8.84 -31.84
N ARG A 525 25.97 7.57 -31.50
CA ARG A 525 26.95 6.72 -32.22
C ARG A 525 26.59 6.43 -33.68
N ARG A 526 25.32 6.51 -34.06
CA ARG A 526 24.89 6.35 -35.46
C ARG A 526 24.98 7.64 -36.27
N THR A 527 25.00 8.79 -35.61
CA THR A 527 25.08 10.12 -36.24
C THR A 527 26.50 10.69 -36.28
N GLU A 528 27.48 10.09 -35.60
CA GLU A 528 28.89 10.37 -35.87
C GLU A 528 29.26 9.71 -37.20
N PRO A 529 29.63 10.48 -38.25
CA PRO A 529 30.22 9.88 -39.44
C PRO A 529 31.50 9.18 -39.02
N SER A 530 31.72 7.95 -39.47
CA SER A 530 33.04 7.34 -39.38
C SER A 530 34.03 8.25 -40.10
N LEU A 531 34.87 8.98 -39.36
CA LEU A 531 36.08 9.66 -39.86
C LEU A 531 37.15 8.64 -40.32
N ARG A 532 36.71 7.63 -41.07
CA ARG A 532 37.52 6.61 -41.73
C ARG A 532 36.97 6.42 -43.14
N GLU A 533 36.97 7.49 -43.92
CA GLU A 533 37.26 7.38 -45.35
C GLU A 533 38.67 7.94 -45.56
N PRO A 534 39.52 7.28 -46.35
CA PRO A 534 40.92 7.67 -46.50
C PRO A 534 41.04 8.99 -47.24
N LEU A 535 41.98 9.83 -46.82
CA LEU A 535 42.59 10.85 -47.67
C LEU A 535 43.15 10.16 -48.94
N ALA A 536 42.37 10.12 -50.02
CA ALA A 536 42.84 9.70 -51.33
C ALA A 536 42.11 10.51 -52.40
N ALA A 537 42.54 11.76 -52.57
CA ALA A 537 42.54 12.53 -53.82
C ALA A 537 43.01 13.96 -53.52
N LEU A 538 44.32 14.16 -53.42
CA LEU A 538 44.91 15.46 -53.71
C LEU A 538 45.22 15.47 -55.22
N PRO A 539 44.72 16.43 -56.02
CA PRO A 539 45.18 16.62 -57.39
C PRO A 539 46.63 17.15 -57.36
N GLU A 540 47.54 16.50 -58.06
CA GLU A 540 48.87 17.03 -58.36
C GLU A 540 48.74 18.37 -59.08
N THR A 541 49.14 19.45 -58.41
CA THR A 541 49.37 20.74 -59.05
C THR A 541 50.68 20.66 -59.82
N ALA A 542 50.57 20.71 -61.15
CA ALA A 542 51.68 20.92 -62.07
C ALA A 542 52.40 22.25 -61.75
N ALA A 543 53.62 22.15 -61.23
CA ALA A 543 54.58 23.25 -61.20
C ALA A 543 55.49 23.11 -62.42
N ALA A 544 55.28 24.00 -63.39
CA ALA A 544 56.12 24.19 -64.56
C ALA A 544 57.55 24.58 -64.16
N GLY A 545 58.55 23.92 -64.75
CA GLY A 545 59.96 24.26 -64.61
C GLY A 545 60.35 25.48 -65.46
N PRO A 546 61.44 26.19 -65.11
CA PRO A 546 62.00 27.24 -65.95
C PRO A 546 62.99 26.64 -66.96
N ALA A 547 62.75 26.85 -68.25
CA ALA A 547 63.76 26.70 -69.29
C ALA A 547 63.81 28.02 -70.08
N GLY A 548 64.97 28.67 -70.06
CA GLY A 548 65.21 29.90 -70.79
C GLY A 548 65.33 29.68 -72.29
N ALA A 549 64.93 30.70 -73.06
CA ALA A 549 65.47 31.01 -74.37
C ALA A 549 65.30 32.52 -74.62
N SER A 550 66.42 33.17 -74.95
CA SER A 550 66.52 34.59 -75.32
C SER A 550 66.14 34.85 -76.79
N ARG A 551 66.01 36.15 -77.13
CA ARG A 551 65.88 36.80 -78.46
C ARG A 551 64.43 36.92 -78.95
N ALA A 552 63.98 38.05 -79.51
CA ALA A 552 64.61 39.27 -80.01
C ALA A 552 63.73 40.48 -79.67
#